data_AF-A0A3P8BMV3-F1
#
_entry.id   AF-A0A3P8BMV3-F1
#
_cell.length_a   1.000
_cell.length_b   1.000
_cell.length_c   1.000
_cell.angle_alpha   90.00
_cell.angle_beta   90.00
_cell.angle_gamma   90.00
#
_symmetry.space_group_name_H-M   'P 1'
#
loop_
_entity.id
_entity.type
_entity.pdbx_description
1 polymer ?
#
loop_
_entity_poly.entity_id
_entity_poly.type
_entity_poly.pdbx_seq_one_letter_code
_entity_poly.pdbx_strand_id
1 'polypeptide(L)'
;MTCEPDPMNPHPDRECCVSLSFRLDDICDVYKNFVLGIVCNLLLNGDNTPLYRGLIESGYGLDWIDSVSGIDRGTRTTSFHVGVQGVRANDLENFPHIINDILSEVVRDGFPMEEVEATLHQYELEIRHESARFGLNLILNLSNAVNHGVDLNEFLKIGANVDRFRQEWTKDPAILQSFVQQFFLDNKHKLITVMRPDPNWKSIEAKKDEEHLDRLTKNITPLEREKLALKARQLLEKQNQEEDVSCLPCLDIFDVPLECRPEPFTLTQSK
;
A
#
# COMPACT_ATOMS: atom_id res chain seq x y z
N MET A 1 14.95 12.26 4.73
CA MET A 1 13.82 13.15 5.05
C MET A 1 13.78 13.34 6.56
N THR A 2 13.17 14.42 7.05
CA THR A 2 12.95 14.64 8.49
C THR A 2 11.47 14.63 8.79
N CYS A 3 11.10 14.25 10.01
CA CYS A 3 9.73 14.26 10.51
C CYS A 3 9.67 14.87 11.91
N GLU A 4 8.46 15.18 12.37
CA GLU A 4 8.25 15.52 13.77
C GLU A 4 8.58 14.30 14.67
N PRO A 5 9.29 14.50 15.80
CA PRO A 5 9.46 13.45 16.81
C PRO A 5 8.11 13.08 17.44
N ASP A 6 7.89 11.79 17.70
CA ASP A 6 6.68 11.33 18.38
C ASP A 6 6.84 11.50 19.90
N PRO A 7 6.09 12.42 20.55
CA PRO A 7 6.21 12.66 21.98
C PRO A 7 5.70 11.48 22.84
N MET A 8 4.99 10.51 22.25
CA MET A 8 4.43 9.36 22.92
C MET A 8 5.19 8.06 22.66
N ASN A 9 6.30 8.10 21.92
CA ASN A 9 7.08 6.89 21.64
C ASN A 9 7.75 6.35 22.91
N PRO A 10 7.48 5.09 23.33
CA PRO A 10 8.12 4.49 24.50
C PRO A 10 9.63 4.23 24.33
N HIS A 11 10.15 4.29 23.09
CA HIS A 11 11.55 4.06 22.76
C HIS A 11 12.16 5.24 22.01
N PRO A 12 12.62 6.30 22.71
CA PRO A 12 13.15 7.52 22.08
C PRO A 12 14.43 7.30 21.24
N ASP A 13 15.17 6.22 21.49
CA ASP A 13 16.34 5.83 20.69
C ASP A 13 15.97 5.14 19.37
N ARG A 14 14.68 4.83 19.17
CA ARG A 14 14.12 4.05 18.06
C ARG A 14 12.95 4.79 17.42
N GLU A 15 13.25 5.92 16.79
CA GLU A 15 12.27 6.78 16.12
C GLU A 15 12.50 6.89 14.60
N CYS A 16 13.56 6.26 14.08
CA CYS A 16 13.84 6.36 12.65
C CYS A 16 13.01 5.33 11.86
N CYS A 17 12.63 5.73 10.65
CA CYS A 17 12.00 4.86 9.68
C CYS A 17 12.92 4.69 8.47
N VAL A 18 12.99 3.48 7.93
CA VAL A 18 13.77 3.18 6.73
C VAL A 18 12.98 2.27 5.82
N SER A 19 13.07 2.53 4.51
CA SER A 19 12.48 1.65 3.50
C SER A 19 13.41 1.43 2.32
N LEU A 20 13.28 0.26 1.70
CA LEU A 20 13.97 -0.13 0.49
C LEU A 20 12.91 -0.49 -0.55
N SER A 21 12.91 0.27 -1.64
CA SER A 21 11.96 0.15 -2.73
C SER A 21 12.66 -0.42 -3.96
N PHE A 22 12.08 -1.42 -4.60
CA PHE A 22 12.54 -2.05 -5.83
C PHE A 22 11.57 -1.74 -6.95
N ARG A 23 12.06 -1.26 -8.09
CA ARG A 23 11.27 -1.21 -9.32
C ARG A 23 11.16 -2.61 -9.90
N LEU A 24 9.94 -3.09 -10.13
CA LEU A 24 9.67 -4.39 -10.73
C LEU A 24 9.46 -4.23 -12.26
N ASP A 25 8.30 -4.63 -12.78
CA ASP A 25 8.03 -4.68 -14.23
C ASP A 25 6.79 -3.87 -14.64
N ASP A 26 6.53 -3.76 -15.94
CA ASP A 26 5.33 -3.13 -16.48
C ASP A 26 4.08 -3.94 -16.07
N ILE A 27 3.06 -3.24 -15.55
CA ILE A 27 1.78 -3.82 -15.11
C ILE A 27 1.04 -4.57 -16.23
N CYS A 28 1.35 -4.27 -17.50
CA CYS A 28 0.80 -4.96 -18.66
C CYS A 28 1.24 -6.42 -18.78
N ASP A 29 2.33 -6.84 -18.13
CA ASP A 29 2.71 -8.26 -18.06
C ASP A 29 1.95 -8.94 -16.92
N VAL A 30 0.70 -9.33 -17.21
CA VAL A 30 -0.24 -9.85 -16.20
C VAL A 30 0.32 -11.07 -15.48
N TYR A 31 0.80 -12.07 -16.22
CA TYR A 31 1.30 -13.30 -15.63
C TYR A 31 2.56 -13.06 -14.78
N LYS A 32 3.51 -12.26 -15.27
CA LYS A 32 4.72 -11.96 -14.48
C LYS A 32 4.39 -11.20 -13.20
N ASN A 33 3.47 -10.23 -13.24
CA ASN A 33 3.02 -9.51 -12.05
C ASN A 33 2.24 -10.40 -11.07
N PHE A 34 1.56 -11.44 -11.58
CA PHE A 34 0.94 -12.48 -10.75
C PHE A 34 2.01 -13.29 -10.00
N VAL A 35 3.04 -13.77 -10.68
CA VAL A 35 4.16 -14.51 -10.05
C VAL A 35 4.94 -13.62 -9.06
N LEU A 36 5.21 -12.36 -9.42
CA LEU A 36 5.80 -11.37 -8.51
C LEU A 36 4.92 -11.15 -7.27
N GLY A 37 3.59 -11.18 -7.42
CA GLY A 37 2.65 -11.11 -6.30
C GLY A 37 2.83 -12.24 -5.30
N ILE A 38 2.97 -13.47 -5.80
CA ILE A 38 3.25 -14.66 -4.97
C ILE A 38 4.59 -14.51 -4.26
N VAL A 39 5.66 -14.15 -4.98
CA VAL A 39 6.99 -13.93 -4.39
C VAL A 39 6.95 -12.86 -3.31
N CYS A 40 6.29 -11.72 -3.55
CA CYS A 40 6.19 -10.64 -2.56
C CYS A 40 5.40 -11.07 -1.31
N ASN A 41 4.34 -11.86 -1.47
CA ASN A 41 3.57 -12.41 -0.36
C ASN A 41 4.45 -13.34 0.48
N LEU A 42 5.14 -14.29 -0.16
CA LEU A 42 6.06 -15.23 0.50
C LEU A 42 7.25 -14.55 1.20
N LEU A 43 7.66 -13.36 0.74
CA LEU A 43 8.76 -12.62 1.34
C LEU A 43 8.36 -11.83 2.59
N LEU A 44 7.13 -11.29 2.65
CA LEU A 44 6.74 -10.25 3.62
C LEU A 44 5.50 -10.60 4.48
N ASN A 45 4.53 -11.30 3.92
CA ASN A 45 3.21 -11.43 4.54
C ASN A 45 3.09 -12.67 5.43
N GLY A 46 3.09 -12.45 6.74
CA GLY A 46 2.95 -13.48 7.77
C GLY A 46 4.23 -13.67 8.59
N ASP A 47 4.06 -14.21 9.79
CA ASP A 47 5.12 -14.28 10.80
C ASP A 47 6.25 -15.27 10.42
N ASN A 48 5.97 -16.21 9.52
CA ASN A 48 6.95 -17.18 9.03
C ASN A 48 7.84 -16.66 7.89
N THR A 49 7.57 -15.45 7.37
CA THR A 49 8.24 -14.95 6.17
C THR A 49 9.67 -14.48 6.45
N PRO A 50 10.59 -14.62 5.48
CA PRO A 50 12.01 -14.34 5.70
C PRO A 50 12.28 -12.87 6.07
N LEU A 51 11.56 -11.91 5.48
CA LEU A 51 11.72 -10.50 5.84
C LEU A 51 11.16 -10.21 7.24
N TYR A 52 10.05 -10.84 7.64
CA TYR A 52 9.51 -10.69 8.99
C TYR A 52 10.50 -11.19 10.05
N ARG A 53 11.00 -12.41 9.87
CA ARG A 53 12.00 -13.00 10.78
C ARG A 53 13.29 -12.18 10.84
N GLY A 54 13.78 -11.74 9.68
CA GLY A 54 15.04 -11.01 9.56
C GLY A 54 14.98 -9.55 10.03
N LEU A 55 13.82 -8.90 10.01
CA LEU A 55 13.68 -7.48 10.35
C LEU A 55 12.89 -7.21 11.63
N ILE A 56 11.80 -7.94 11.87
CA ILE A 56 10.89 -7.70 13.00
C ILE A 56 11.27 -8.63 14.16
N GLU A 57 11.30 -9.95 13.96
CA GLU A 57 11.65 -10.88 15.04
C GLU A 57 13.11 -10.74 15.51
N SER A 58 14.02 -10.36 14.60
CA SER A 58 15.41 -10.04 14.94
C SER A 58 15.55 -8.80 15.84
N GLY A 59 14.47 -8.00 15.96
CA GLY A 59 14.44 -6.75 16.71
C GLY A 59 15.13 -5.58 16.01
N TYR A 60 15.41 -5.67 14.70
CA TYR A 60 15.98 -4.56 13.93
C TYR A 60 14.99 -3.38 13.81
N GLY A 61 13.77 -3.64 13.39
CA GLY A 61 12.62 -2.74 13.47
C GLY A 61 11.72 -3.08 14.67
N LEU A 62 10.83 -2.17 15.03
CA LEU A 62 9.74 -2.48 15.97
C LEU A 62 8.51 -3.01 15.22
N ASP A 63 8.25 -2.48 14.03
CA ASP A 63 7.10 -2.87 13.21
C ASP A 63 7.32 -2.49 11.73
N TRP A 64 6.46 -2.98 10.85
CA TRP A 64 6.36 -2.53 9.47
C TRP A 64 5.83 -1.09 9.38
N ILE A 65 6.14 -0.44 8.27
CA ILE A 65 5.44 0.76 7.83
C ILE A 65 4.28 0.29 6.94
N ASP A 66 3.09 0.11 7.51
CA ASP A 66 1.92 -0.48 6.82
C ASP A 66 1.54 0.25 5.53
N SER A 67 1.71 1.58 5.50
CA SER A 67 1.36 2.40 4.33
C SER A 67 2.34 2.26 3.16
N VAL A 68 3.49 1.62 3.39
CA VAL A 68 4.57 1.54 2.41
C VAL A 68 4.89 0.09 2.06
N SER A 69 4.84 -0.85 3.01
CA SER A 69 5.36 -2.21 2.82
C SER A 69 4.46 -3.07 1.95
N GLY A 70 5.05 -3.80 1.00
CA GLY A 70 4.35 -4.68 0.08
C GLY A 70 4.54 -4.30 -1.39
N ILE A 71 3.74 -4.94 -2.24
CA ILE A 71 3.75 -4.71 -3.69
C ILE A 71 2.77 -3.57 -4.04
N ASP A 72 3.28 -2.53 -4.68
CA ASP A 72 2.51 -1.43 -5.23
C ASP A 72 2.24 -1.66 -6.73
N ARG A 73 0.95 -1.63 -7.09
CA ARG A 73 0.43 -1.75 -8.45
C ARG A 73 -0.36 -0.50 -8.87
N GLY A 74 -0.17 0.61 -8.17
CA GLY A 74 -0.82 1.90 -8.42
C GLY A 74 -0.26 2.65 -9.62
N THR A 75 0.93 2.27 -10.10
CA THR A 75 1.57 2.92 -11.26
C THR A 75 1.87 1.91 -12.37
N ARG A 76 2.21 2.42 -13.56
CA ARG A 76 2.51 1.60 -14.73
C ARG A 76 3.64 0.60 -14.49
N THR A 77 4.67 1.00 -13.76
CA THR A 77 5.74 0.08 -13.37
C THR A 77 5.52 -0.29 -11.93
N THR A 78 5.26 -1.57 -11.68
CA THR A 78 5.02 -2.06 -10.33
C THR A 78 6.27 -1.94 -9.49
N SER A 79 6.10 -1.84 -8.17
CA SER A 79 7.21 -1.73 -7.23
C SER A 79 6.96 -2.59 -6.00
N PHE A 80 8.04 -3.00 -5.34
CA PHE A 80 7.97 -3.68 -4.05
C PHE A 80 8.74 -2.87 -3.02
N HIS A 81 8.17 -2.77 -1.83
CA HIS A 81 8.67 -1.91 -0.78
C HIS A 81 8.80 -2.71 0.50
N VAL A 82 9.96 -2.61 1.15
CA VAL A 82 10.21 -3.17 2.48
C VAL A 82 10.50 -2.00 3.40
N GLY A 83 9.55 -1.64 4.26
CA GLY A 83 9.65 -0.47 5.14
C GLY A 83 9.48 -0.84 6.61
N VAL A 84 10.41 -0.44 7.47
CA VAL A 84 10.33 -0.69 8.91
C VAL A 84 10.45 0.62 9.69
N GLN A 85 9.69 0.69 10.78
CA GLN A 85 9.73 1.78 11.75
C GLN A 85 10.34 1.30 13.07
N GLY A 86 10.78 2.24 13.90
CA GLY A 86 11.41 1.92 15.17
C GLY A 86 12.86 1.46 15.04
N VAL A 87 13.61 2.02 14.09
CA VAL A 87 15.02 1.70 13.88
C VAL A 87 15.90 2.70 14.62
N ARG A 88 17.04 2.24 15.16
CA ARG A 88 18.04 3.13 15.77
C ARG A 88 18.79 3.92 14.70
N ALA A 89 19.13 5.17 14.99
CA ALA A 89 19.82 6.04 14.04
C ALA A 89 21.16 5.45 13.52
N ASN A 90 21.87 4.70 14.36
CA ASN A 90 23.17 4.09 14.03
C ASN A 90 23.04 2.86 13.12
N ASP A 91 21.88 2.21 13.08
CA ASP A 91 21.66 0.96 12.36
C ASP A 91 21.14 1.18 10.93
N LEU A 92 20.77 2.42 10.58
CA LEU A 92 20.12 2.77 9.31
C LEU A 92 20.96 2.42 8.07
N GLU A 93 22.28 2.51 8.17
CA GLU A 93 23.19 2.19 7.05
C GLU A 93 23.27 0.67 6.78
N ASN A 94 22.94 -0.16 7.78
CA ASN A 94 22.98 -1.62 7.65
C ASN A 94 21.74 -2.18 6.95
N PHE A 95 20.65 -1.42 6.85
CA PHE A 95 19.37 -1.89 6.30
C PHE A 95 19.48 -2.59 4.94
N PRO A 96 20.17 -2.01 3.93
CA PRO A 96 20.24 -2.63 2.61
C PRO A 96 21.07 -3.91 2.61
N HIS A 97 22.05 -4.01 3.52
CA HIS A 97 22.87 -5.21 3.68
C HIS A 97 22.03 -6.35 4.27
N ILE A 98 21.28 -6.08 5.34
CA ILE A 98 20.38 -7.07 5.97
C ILE A 98 19.37 -7.60 4.94
N ILE A 99 18.74 -6.74 4.15
CA ILE A 99 17.81 -7.18 3.11
C ILE A 99 18.50 -8.04 2.05
N ASN A 100 19.69 -7.64 1.56
CA ASN A 100 20.42 -8.45 0.58
C ASN A 100 20.80 -9.82 1.14
N ASP A 101 21.19 -9.90 2.42
CA ASP A 101 21.56 -11.16 3.06
C ASP A 101 20.34 -12.08 3.15
N ILE A 102 19.19 -11.57 3.62
CA ILE A 102 17.92 -12.33 3.67
C ILE A 102 17.53 -12.82 2.27
N LEU A 103 17.56 -11.94 1.25
CA LEU A 103 17.20 -12.32 -0.12
C LEU A 103 18.19 -13.33 -0.72
N SER A 104 19.47 -13.26 -0.36
CA SER A 104 20.49 -14.23 -0.79
C SER A 104 20.26 -15.61 -0.17
N GLU A 105 19.83 -15.66 1.08
CA GLU A 105 19.39 -16.91 1.72
C GLU A 105 18.16 -17.50 1.03
N VAL A 106 17.18 -16.66 0.67
CA VAL A 106 15.98 -17.10 -0.07
C VAL A 106 16.34 -17.66 -1.44
N VAL A 107 17.28 -17.07 -2.18
CA VAL A 107 17.75 -17.63 -3.46
C VAL A 107 18.46 -18.97 -3.27
N ARG A 108 19.23 -19.12 -2.20
CA ARG A 108 19.99 -20.34 -1.90
C ARG A 108 19.08 -21.49 -1.46
N ASP A 109 18.17 -21.22 -0.53
CA ASP A 109 17.41 -22.23 0.20
C ASP A 109 15.99 -22.42 -0.36
N GLY A 110 15.47 -21.41 -1.08
CA GLY A 110 14.12 -21.41 -1.63
C GLY A 110 13.04 -21.13 -0.59
N PHE A 111 11.78 -21.36 -0.99
CA PHE A 111 10.62 -21.24 -0.11
C PHE A 111 10.14 -22.63 0.32
N PRO A 112 9.68 -22.80 1.58
CA PRO A 112 9.05 -24.04 2.01
C PRO A 112 7.81 -24.36 1.16
N MET A 113 7.68 -25.62 0.72
CA MET A 113 6.58 -26.06 -0.13
C MET A 113 5.19 -25.77 0.48
N GLU A 114 5.06 -25.95 1.80
CA GLU A 114 3.81 -25.72 2.53
C GLU A 114 3.38 -24.25 2.49
N GLU A 115 4.34 -23.31 2.55
CA GLU A 115 4.08 -21.87 2.49
C GLU A 115 3.63 -21.44 1.08
N VAL A 116 4.24 -22.03 0.04
CA VAL A 116 3.81 -21.80 -1.35
C VAL A 116 2.39 -22.31 -1.58
N GLU A 117 2.08 -23.52 -1.12
CA GLU A 117 0.73 -24.11 -1.23
C GLU A 117 -0.30 -23.31 -0.41
N ALA A 118 0.05 -22.87 0.80
CA ALA A 118 -0.81 -22.01 1.62
C ALA A 118 -1.13 -20.68 0.92
N THR A 119 -0.13 -20.06 0.30
CA THR A 119 -0.30 -18.82 -0.48
C THR A 119 -1.25 -19.05 -1.66
N LEU A 120 -1.07 -20.14 -2.42
CA LEU A 120 -1.97 -20.47 -3.53
C LEU A 120 -3.39 -20.75 -3.06
N HIS A 121 -3.53 -21.45 -1.93
CA HIS A 121 -4.84 -21.73 -1.34
C HIS A 121 -5.56 -20.44 -0.92
N GLN A 122 -4.82 -19.46 -0.37
CA GLN A 122 -5.38 -18.16 -0.03
C GLN A 122 -5.94 -17.44 -1.28
N TYR A 123 -5.19 -17.43 -2.39
CA TYR A 123 -5.70 -16.88 -3.66
C TYR A 123 -6.99 -17.58 -4.12
N GLU A 124 -7.08 -18.90 -4.00
CA GLU A 124 -8.29 -19.66 -4.35
C GLU A 124 -9.48 -19.28 -3.45
N LEU A 125 -9.25 -19.04 -2.15
CA LEU A 125 -10.29 -18.59 -1.22
C LEU A 125 -10.77 -17.17 -1.55
N GLU A 126 -9.84 -16.25 -1.85
CA GLU A 126 -10.17 -14.87 -2.21
C GLU A 126 -11.04 -14.80 -3.47
N ILE A 127 -10.77 -15.66 -4.47
CA ILE A 127 -11.59 -15.75 -5.69
C ILE A 127 -13.01 -16.26 -5.39
N ARG A 128 -13.16 -17.17 -4.43
CA ARG A 128 -14.46 -17.78 -4.07
C ARG A 128 -15.27 -16.96 -3.08
N HIS A 129 -14.65 -15.98 -2.42
CA HIS A 129 -15.30 -15.20 -1.39
C HIS A 129 -16.37 -14.27 -1.98
N GLU A 130 -17.63 -14.50 -1.60
CA GLU A 130 -18.72 -13.60 -1.95
C GLU A 130 -18.75 -12.39 -1.01
N SER A 131 -18.72 -11.18 -1.57
CA SER A 131 -18.78 -9.93 -0.81
C SER A 131 -19.92 -9.05 -1.31
N ALA A 132 -20.65 -8.43 -0.38
CA ALA A 132 -21.66 -7.41 -0.70
C ALA A 132 -21.07 -6.19 -1.43
N ARG A 133 -19.74 -5.98 -1.34
CA ARG A 133 -19.01 -4.88 -2.00
C ARG A 133 -18.24 -5.34 -3.25
N PHE A 134 -18.59 -6.48 -3.83
CA PHE A 134 -17.89 -7.06 -4.98
C PHE A 134 -17.69 -6.06 -6.13
N GLY A 135 -18.73 -5.34 -6.56
CA GLY A 135 -18.64 -4.38 -7.66
C GLY A 135 -17.67 -3.21 -7.40
N LEU A 136 -17.65 -2.69 -6.16
CA LEU A 136 -16.71 -1.64 -5.77
C LEU A 136 -15.27 -2.17 -5.75
N ASN A 137 -15.05 -3.32 -5.12
CA ASN A 137 -13.72 -3.94 -5.05
C ASN A 137 -13.19 -4.26 -6.46
N LEU A 138 -14.06 -4.74 -7.36
CA LEU A 138 -13.70 -5.02 -8.74
C LEU A 138 -13.25 -3.76 -9.49
N ILE A 139 -14.01 -2.66 -9.39
CA ILE A 139 -13.65 -1.40 -10.07
C ILE A 139 -12.35 -0.83 -9.50
N LEU A 140 -12.17 -0.84 -8.18
CA LEU A 140 -10.96 -0.33 -7.55
C LEU A 140 -9.73 -1.16 -7.96
N ASN A 141 -9.83 -2.48 -7.98
CA ASN A 141 -8.73 -3.36 -8.40
C ASN A 141 -8.41 -3.25 -9.91
N LEU A 142 -9.43 -3.00 -10.75
CA LEU A 142 -9.24 -2.84 -12.20
C LEU A 142 -8.77 -1.44 -12.60
N SER A 143 -8.98 -0.43 -11.76
CA SER A 143 -8.74 0.98 -12.11
C SER A 143 -7.34 1.22 -12.69
N ASN A 144 -6.29 0.72 -12.02
CA ASN A 144 -4.91 0.87 -12.46
C ASN A 144 -4.61 0.07 -13.75
N ALA A 145 -5.20 -1.12 -13.87
CA ALA A 145 -5.07 -1.96 -15.06
C ALA A 145 -5.71 -1.30 -16.29
N VAL A 146 -6.90 -0.73 -16.15
CA VAL A 146 -7.60 0.02 -17.20
C VAL A 146 -6.82 1.28 -17.58
N ASN A 147 -6.32 2.03 -16.60
CA ASN A 147 -5.55 3.26 -16.83
C ASN A 147 -4.30 3.05 -17.69
N HIS A 148 -3.72 1.86 -17.65
CA HIS A 148 -2.49 1.52 -18.37
C HIS A 148 -2.69 0.60 -19.59
N GLY A 149 -3.94 0.23 -19.89
CA GLY A 149 -4.27 -0.58 -21.07
C GLY A 149 -3.90 -2.06 -20.94
N VAL A 150 -3.97 -2.60 -19.72
CA VAL A 150 -3.77 -4.04 -19.45
C VAL A 150 -4.89 -4.86 -20.12
N ASP A 151 -4.58 -6.07 -20.59
CA ASP A 151 -5.59 -7.00 -21.06
C ASP A 151 -6.46 -7.49 -19.90
N LEU A 152 -7.66 -6.92 -19.78
CA LEU A 152 -8.61 -7.25 -18.71
C LEU A 152 -9.11 -8.69 -18.80
N ASN A 153 -9.13 -9.30 -19.99
CA ASN A 153 -9.54 -10.68 -20.15
C ASN A 153 -8.50 -11.65 -19.55
N GLU A 154 -7.22 -11.33 -19.67
CA GLU A 154 -6.16 -12.08 -19.00
C GLU A 154 -6.15 -11.80 -17.49
N PHE A 155 -6.27 -10.52 -17.10
CA PHE A 155 -6.25 -10.09 -15.70
C PHE A 155 -7.36 -10.71 -14.85
N LEU A 156 -8.57 -10.84 -15.40
CA LEU A 156 -9.72 -11.43 -14.69
C LEU A 156 -9.67 -12.97 -14.62
N LYS A 157 -8.84 -13.62 -15.43
CA LYS A 157 -8.69 -15.09 -15.45
C LYS A 157 -7.70 -15.58 -14.39
N ILE A 158 -7.94 -15.20 -13.14
CA ILE A 158 -7.06 -15.52 -12.01
C ILE A 158 -6.85 -17.05 -11.89
N GLY A 159 -7.92 -17.84 -12.05
CA GLY A 159 -7.81 -19.31 -12.01
C GLY A 159 -6.86 -19.89 -13.07
N ALA A 160 -6.88 -19.35 -14.29
CA ALA A 160 -5.96 -19.80 -15.35
C ALA A 160 -4.50 -19.46 -15.02
N ASN A 161 -4.25 -18.32 -14.37
CA ASN A 161 -2.91 -17.93 -13.91
C ASN A 161 -2.43 -18.82 -12.76
N VAL A 162 -3.31 -19.19 -11.83
CA VAL A 162 -3.01 -20.16 -10.77
C VAL A 162 -2.64 -21.52 -11.37
N ASP A 163 -3.44 -22.04 -12.30
CA ASP A 163 -3.18 -23.33 -12.96
C ASP A 163 -1.85 -23.31 -13.73
N ARG A 164 -1.59 -22.22 -14.46
CA ARG A 164 -0.34 -22.03 -15.19
C ARG A 164 0.85 -22.00 -14.24
N PHE A 165 0.77 -21.23 -13.15
CA PHE A 165 1.82 -21.18 -12.14
C PHE A 165 2.07 -22.55 -11.49
N ARG A 166 1.02 -23.27 -11.09
CA ARG A 166 1.17 -24.63 -10.56
C ARG A 166 1.92 -25.55 -11.53
N GLN A 167 1.61 -25.49 -12.82
CA GLN A 167 2.30 -26.28 -13.84
C GLN A 167 3.78 -25.89 -14.03
N GLU A 168 4.09 -24.60 -14.05
CA GLU A 168 5.46 -24.10 -14.18
C GLU A 168 6.29 -24.44 -12.93
N TRP A 169 5.75 -24.21 -11.74
CA TRP A 169 6.41 -24.50 -10.47
C TRP A 169 6.62 -26.00 -10.23
N THR A 170 5.68 -26.86 -10.64
CA THR A 170 5.86 -28.33 -10.55
C THR A 170 7.00 -28.81 -11.46
N LYS A 171 7.22 -28.16 -12.61
CA LYS A 171 8.31 -28.51 -13.54
C LYS A 171 9.65 -27.96 -13.06
N ASP A 172 9.65 -26.75 -12.54
CA ASP A 172 10.84 -26.07 -12.03
C ASP A 172 10.51 -25.30 -10.74
N PRO A 173 10.73 -25.92 -9.57
CA PRO A 173 10.53 -25.25 -8.29
C PRO A 173 11.44 -24.03 -8.10
N ALA A 174 12.56 -23.93 -8.85
CA ALA A 174 13.51 -22.83 -8.75
C ALA A 174 13.03 -21.53 -9.43
N ILE A 175 11.84 -21.54 -10.04
CA ILE A 175 11.24 -20.35 -10.66
C ILE A 175 11.11 -19.20 -9.67
N LEU A 176 10.72 -19.46 -8.42
CA LEU A 176 10.55 -18.41 -7.41
C LEU A 176 11.90 -17.79 -7.03
N GLN A 177 12.93 -18.60 -6.83
CA GLN A 177 14.29 -18.14 -6.56
C GLN A 177 14.84 -17.32 -7.73
N SER A 178 14.54 -17.72 -8.97
CA SER A 178 14.93 -16.99 -10.17
C SER A 178 14.30 -15.60 -10.23
N PHE A 179 13.03 -15.47 -9.83
CA PHE A 179 12.38 -14.17 -9.70
C PHE A 179 13.01 -13.33 -8.58
N VAL A 180 13.33 -13.93 -7.43
CA VAL A 180 14.02 -13.23 -6.34
C VAL A 180 15.38 -12.69 -6.79
N GLN A 181 16.17 -13.52 -7.47
CA GLN A 181 17.46 -13.15 -8.02
C GLN A 181 17.33 -11.98 -9.02
N GLN A 182 16.44 -12.11 -10.00
CA GLN A 182 16.30 -11.15 -11.09
C GLN A 182 15.74 -9.80 -10.64
N PHE A 183 14.66 -9.79 -9.86
CA PHE A 183 13.90 -8.57 -9.56
C PHE A 183 14.35 -7.85 -8.29
N PHE A 184 15.16 -8.49 -7.45
CA PHE A 184 15.62 -7.90 -6.19
C PHE A 184 17.15 -7.85 -6.07
N LEU A 185 17.86 -8.97 -6.17
CA LEU A 185 19.32 -9.01 -5.98
C LEU A 185 20.10 -8.36 -7.14
N ASP A 186 19.76 -8.74 -8.38
CA ASP A 186 20.41 -8.20 -9.58
C ASP A 186 19.88 -6.80 -9.97
N ASN A 187 18.78 -6.39 -9.33
CA ASN A 187 18.10 -5.16 -9.64
C ASN A 187 18.83 -3.93 -9.08
N LYS A 188 19.40 -3.15 -9.99
CA LYS A 188 20.09 -1.89 -9.65
C LYS A 188 19.12 -0.73 -9.42
N HIS A 189 17.86 -0.84 -9.87
CA HIS A 189 16.87 0.21 -9.75
C HIS A 189 16.15 0.11 -8.39
N LYS A 190 16.88 0.49 -7.34
CA LYS A 190 16.41 0.50 -5.96
C LYS A 190 16.56 1.88 -5.32
N LEU A 191 15.65 2.20 -4.40
CA LEU A 191 15.64 3.45 -3.66
C LEU A 191 15.61 3.16 -2.17
N ILE A 192 16.59 3.69 -1.44
CA ILE A 192 16.59 3.68 0.02
C ILE A 192 16.01 5.02 0.50
N THR A 193 14.95 4.97 1.28
CA THR A 193 14.37 6.15 1.93
C THR A 193 14.62 6.06 3.42
N VAL A 194 15.13 7.14 3.99
CA VAL A 194 15.37 7.25 5.43
C VAL A 194 14.66 8.48 5.97
N MET A 195 13.88 8.30 7.03
CA MET A 195 13.20 9.35 7.75
C MET A 195 13.71 9.39 9.19
N ARG A 196 14.15 10.57 9.63
CA ARG A 196 14.68 10.80 10.98
C ARG A 196 13.86 11.87 11.70
N PRO A 197 13.58 11.70 13.00
CA PRO A 197 12.95 12.76 13.79
C PRO A 197 13.87 13.98 13.86
N ASP A 198 13.29 15.17 13.68
CA ASP A 198 13.98 16.45 13.88
C ASP A 198 13.16 17.30 14.86
N PRO A 199 13.67 17.60 16.07
CA PRO A 199 12.99 18.44 17.05
C PRO A 199 12.57 19.81 16.52
N ASN A 200 13.25 20.32 15.49
CA ASN A 200 12.96 21.63 14.89
C ASN A 200 12.00 21.54 13.70
N TRP A 201 11.53 20.35 13.32
CA TRP A 201 10.73 20.13 12.10
C TRP A 201 9.52 21.07 12.01
N LYS A 202 8.72 21.15 13.08
CA LYS A 202 7.56 22.06 13.16
C LYS A 202 7.94 23.53 12.96
N SER A 203 9.04 23.97 13.56
CA SER A 203 9.50 25.36 13.41
C SER A 203 10.00 25.64 12.00
N ILE A 204 10.68 24.67 11.38
CA ILE A 204 11.16 24.78 9.99
C ILE A 204 9.98 24.86 9.02
N GLU A 205 8.97 24.00 9.17
CA GLU A 205 7.79 24.01 8.31
C GLU A 205 6.97 25.30 8.49
N ALA A 206 6.72 25.73 9.74
CA ALA A 206 6.02 26.99 10.00
C ALA A 206 6.73 28.21 9.37
N LYS A 207 8.06 28.23 9.39
CA LYS A 207 8.85 29.29 8.74
C LYS A 207 8.72 29.23 7.21
N LYS A 208 8.74 28.04 6.60
CA LYS A 208 8.54 27.89 5.15
C LYS A 208 7.15 28.38 4.74
N ASP A 209 6.13 28.11 5.55
CA ASP A 209 4.76 28.55 5.32
C ASP A 209 4.65 30.07 5.44
N GLU A 210 5.26 30.67 6.46
CA GLU A 210 5.33 32.13 6.63
C GLU A 210 6.04 32.80 5.44
N GLU A 211 7.19 32.29 5.02
CA GLU A 211 7.92 32.79 3.85
C GLU A 211 7.11 32.61 2.55
N HIS A 212 6.35 31.53 2.41
CA HIS A 212 5.46 31.31 1.27
C HIS A 212 4.32 32.33 1.25
N LEU A 213 3.68 32.57 2.40
CA LEU A 213 2.64 33.58 2.56
C LEU A 213 3.16 34.99 2.28
N ASP A 214 4.35 35.33 2.78
CA ASP A 214 5.01 36.61 2.52
C ASP A 214 5.25 36.80 1.02
N ARG A 215 5.76 35.77 0.31
CA ARG A 215 5.95 35.84 -1.14
C ARG A 215 4.64 36.08 -1.89
N LEU A 216 3.56 35.42 -1.50
CA LEU A 216 2.24 35.58 -2.12
C LEU A 216 1.66 36.98 -1.85
N THR A 217 1.91 37.55 -0.68
CA THR A 217 1.33 38.82 -0.25
C THR A 217 2.18 40.06 -0.58
N LYS A 218 3.48 39.89 -0.85
CA LYS A 218 4.46 40.97 -1.05
C LYS A 218 4.04 42.01 -2.09
N ASN A 219 3.43 41.56 -3.18
CA ASN A 219 3.06 42.42 -4.32
C ASN A 219 1.54 42.67 -4.41
N ILE A 220 0.77 42.29 -3.39
CA ILE A 220 -0.68 42.54 -3.38
C ILE A 220 -0.92 44.03 -3.20
N THR A 221 -1.55 44.64 -4.20
CA THR A 221 -1.96 46.04 -4.15
C THR A 221 -3.12 46.24 -3.17
N PRO A 222 -3.33 47.47 -2.65
CA PRO A 222 -4.47 47.77 -1.79
C PRO A 222 -5.82 47.38 -2.42
N LEU A 223 -5.98 47.60 -3.73
CA LEU A 223 -7.18 47.24 -4.49
C LEU A 223 -7.40 45.72 -4.54
N GLU A 224 -6.34 44.93 -4.72
CA GLU A 224 -6.43 43.46 -4.71
C GLU A 224 -6.76 42.93 -3.32
N ARG A 225 -6.20 43.54 -2.27
CA ARG A 225 -6.52 43.18 -0.88
C ARG A 225 -7.99 43.42 -0.56
N GLU A 226 -8.56 44.53 -1.01
CA GLU A 226 -9.99 44.82 -0.87
C GLU A 226 -10.85 43.80 -1.63
N LYS A 227 -10.46 43.45 -2.86
CA LYS A 227 -11.14 42.40 -3.65
C LYS A 227 -11.10 41.04 -2.94
N LEU A 228 -9.98 40.65 -2.34
CA LEU A 228 -9.86 39.41 -1.58
C LEU A 228 -10.77 39.41 -0.34
N ALA A 229 -10.79 40.52 0.41
CA ALA A 229 -11.67 40.66 1.57
C ALA A 229 -13.17 40.63 1.18
N LEU A 230 -13.52 41.18 0.02
CA LEU A 230 -14.88 41.07 -0.52
C LEU A 230 -15.22 39.62 -0.89
N LYS A 231 -14.34 38.92 -1.63
CA LYS A 231 -14.53 37.50 -1.97
C LYS A 231 -14.65 36.62 -0.74
N ALA A 232 -13.86 36.85 0.30
CA ALA A 232 -13.92 36.10 1.55
C ALA A 232 -15.27 36.30 2.25
N ARG A 233 -15.80 37.53 2.28
CA ARG A 233 -17.14 37.82 2.82
C ARG A 233 -18.25 37.17 2.00
N GLN A 234 -18.18 37.26 0.67
CA GLN A 234 -19.13 36.61 -0.23
C GLN A 234 -19.11 35.09 -0.09
N LEU A 235 -17.93 34.48 0.09
CA LEU A 235 -17.80 33.05 0.36
C LEU A 235 -18.46 32.67 1.68
N LEU A 236 -18.22 33.43 2.75
CA LEU A 236 -18.83 33.19 4.05
C LEU A 236 -20.36 33.34 4.00
N GLU A 237 -20.85 34.36 3.31
CA GLU A 237 -22.28 34.58 3.10
C GLU A 237 -22.91 33.40 2.35
N LYS A 238 -22.26 32.92 1.28
CA LYS A 238 -22.72 31.76 0.52
C LYS A 238 -22.72 30.47 1.35
N GLN A 239 -21.69 30.25 2.16
CA GLN A 239 -21.61 29.06 3.04
C GLN A 239 -22.69 29.04 4.13
N ASN A 240 -23.18 30.22 4.53
CA ASN A 240 -24.25 30.36 5.53
C ASN A 240 -25.64 30.50 4.91
N GLN A 241 -25.75 30.63 3.58
CA GLN A 241 -27.02 30.78 2.89
C GLN A 241 -27.76 29.45 2.88
N GLU A 242 -29.06 29.47 3.21
CA GLU A 242 -29.93 28.32 2.94
C GLU A 242 -30.14 28.19 1.43
N GLU A 243 -29.66 27.10 0.85
CA GLU A 243 -29.76 26.82 -0.59
C GLU A 243 -30.96 25.89 -0.89
N ASP A 244 -31.61 26.12 -2.03
CA ASP A 244 -32.63 25.20 -2.54
C ASP A 244 -31.97 23.94 -3.11
N VAL A 245 -32.28 22.79 -2.50
CA VAL A 245 -31.74 21.48 -2.87
C VAL A 245 -32.70 20.66 -3.73
N SER A 246 -33.83 21.23 -4.16
CA SER A 246 -34.87 20.54 -4.95
C SER A 246 -34.36 20.03 -6.31
N CYS A 247 -33.25 20.57 -6.81
CA CYS A 247 -32.60 20.11 -8.04
C CYS A 247 -31.81 18.81 -7.88
N LEU A 248 -31.54 18.36 -6.65
CA LEU A 248 -30.85 17.10 -6.37
C LEU A 248 -31.83 15.92 -6.44
N PRO A 249 -31.47 14.80 -7.08
CA PRO A 249 -32.29 13.60 -7.05
C PRO A 249 -32.39 13.08 -5.61
N CYS A 250 -33.61 12.79 -5.17
CA CYS A 250 -33.90 12.21 -3.86
C CYS A 250 -34.80 10.99 -4.03
N LEU A 251 -34.53 9.93 -3.26
CA LEU A 251 -35.45 8.80 -3.16
C LEU A 251 -36.63 9.20 -2.26
N ASP A 252 -37.79 8.60 -2.52
CA ASP A 252 -38.98 8.75 -1.69
C ASP A 252 -38.98 7.71 -0.56
N ILE A 253 -39.75 7.95 0.50
CA ILE A 253 -39.97 6.96 1.56
C ILE A 253 -40.60 5.67 1.02
N PHE A 254 -41.33 5.76 -0.10
CA PHE A 254 -41.89 4.60 -0.80
C PHE A 254 -40.85 3.73 -1.51
N ASP A 255 -39.60 4.20 -1.69
CA ASP A 255 -38.50 3.40 -2.26
C ASP A 255 -37.85 2.47 -1.22
N VAL A 256 -38.16 2.64 0.07
CA VAL A 256 -37.64 1.81 1.16
C VAL A 256 -38.57 0.61 1.40
N PRO A 257 -38.07 -0.64 1.34
CA PRO A 257 -38.88 -1.82 1.64
C PRO A 257 -39.50 -1.76 3.04
N LEU A 258 -40.82 -2.02 3.14
CA LEU A 258 -41.59 -1.95 4.39
C LEU A 258 -41.25 -3.09 5.37
N GLU A 259 -40.81 -4.23 4.85
CA GLU A 259 -40.47 -5.41 5.65
C GLU A 259 -38.95 -5.63 5.61
N CYS A 260 -38.35 -5.82 6.79
CA CYS A 260 -36.97 -6.25 6.89
C CYS A 260 -36.84 -7.66 6.32
N ARG A 261 -35.74 -7.90 5.59
CA ARG A 261 -35.43 -9.23 5.07
C ARG A 261 -35.26 -10.21 6.25
N PRO A 262 -36.03 -11.30 6.33
CA PRO A 262 -35.86 -12.29 7.39
C PRO A 262 -34.51 -13.00 7.21
N GLU A 263 -33.70 -13.02 8.26
CA GLU A 263 -32.47 -13.81 8.27
C GLU A 263 -32.81 -15.30 8.49
N PRO A 264 -32.39 -16.20 7.60
CA PRO A 264 -32.61 -17.62 7.81
C PRO A 264 -31.71 -18.10 8.96
N PHE A 265 -32.30 -18.40 10.13
CA PHE A 265 -31.61 -19.11 11.21
C PHE A 265 -32.13 -20.54 11.31
N THR A 266 -31.23 -21.48 11.56
CA THR A 266 -31.59 -22.86 11.89
C THR A 266 -31.56 -23.00 13.41
N LEU A 267 -32.69 -23.32 14.04
CA LEU A 267 -32.72 -23.68 15.46
C LEU A 267 -32.02 -25.03 15.63
N THR A 268 -30.78 -25.02 16.13
CA THR A 268 -30.16 -26.24 16.66
C THR A 268 -30.96 -26.69 17.88
N GLN A 269 -31.75 -27.76 17.73
CA GLN A 269 -32.39 -28.42 18.87
C GLN A 269 -31.30 -29.08 19.71
N SER A 270 -31.02 -28.52 20.89
CA SER A 270 -30.22 -29.16 21.91
C SER A 270 -30.93 -30.44 22.37
N LYS A 271 -30.26 -31.59 22.23
CA LYS A 271 -30.68 -32.85 22.88
C LYS A 271 -30.22 -32.88 24.33
#